data_AF-A0A965V8G4-F1
#
_entry.id   AF-A0A965V8G4-F1
#
_cell.length_a   1.000
_cell.length_b   1.000
_cell.length_c   1.000
_cell.angle_alpha   90.00
_cell.angle_beta   90.00
_cell.angle_gamma   90.00
#
_symmetry.space_group_name_H-M   'P 1'
#
loop_
_entity.id
_entity.type
_entity.pdbx_description
1 polymer ?
#
loop_
_entity_poly.entity_id
_entity_poly.type
_entity_poly.pdbx_seq_one_letter_code
_entity_poly.pdbx_strand_id
1 'polypeptide(L)'
;MTRSVLFVCDPLGGFKTYKDTTFAMMRECQRRGIEIHTAELHELRSRADHHGSRLEIFAHQIRIDQPEAPMWWVEDSARWQPAIPSSAGLTVDEFSGFIRSFGRMQLDHLPGIPVHSQKTECISSLTTIL
;
A
#
# COMPACT_ATOMS: atom_id res chain seq x y z
N MET A 1 -2.09 -8.22 -18.26
CA MET A 1 -2.26 -8.78 -16.91
C MET A 1 -2.16 -7.63 -15.94
N THR A 2 -3.22 -7.36 -15.17
CA THR A 2 -3.22 -6.28 -14.18
C THR A 2 -2.51 -6.77 -12.92
N ARG A 3 -1.52 -6.00 -12.44
CA ARG A 3 -0.77 -6.32 -11.22
C ARG A 3 -1.41 -5.58 -10.05
N SER A 4 -1.50 -6.21 -8.89
CA SER A 4 -2.09 -5.63 -7.68
C SER A 4 -1.17 -5.80 -6.47
N VAL A 5 -1.27 -4.87 -5.51
CA VAL A 5 -0.58 -4.93 -4.21
C VAL A 5 -1.58 -4.70 -3.09
N LEU A 6 -1.44 -5.44 -1.99
CA LEU A 6 -2.21 -5.29 -0.77
C LEU A 6 -1.33 -4.64 0.31
N PHE A 7 -1.78 -3.49 0.82
CA PHE A 7 -1.18 -2.81 1.96
C PHE A 7 -2.01 -3.10 3.20
N VAL A 8 -1.41 -3.72 4.21
CA VAL A 8 -2.02 -3.81 5.55
C VAL A 8 -1.53 -2.63 6.36
N CYS A 9 -2.41 -1.69 6.69
CA CYS A 9 -2.03 -0.41 7.29
C CYS A 9 -3.08 0.14 8.25
N ASP A 10 -2.73 1.21 8.95
CA ASP A 10 -3.67 2.01 9.75
C ASP A 10 -4.76 2.65 8.86
N PRO A 11 -5.88 3.13 9.43
CA PRO A 11 -6.94 3.79 8.68
C PRO A 11 -6.42 4.93 7.80
N LEU A 12 -6.80 4.93 6.52
CA LEU A 12 -6.33 5.92 5.52
C LEU A 12 -6.66 7.37 5.90
N GLY A 13 -7.74 7.60 6.65
CA GLY A 13 -8.12 8.91 7.16
C GLY A 13 -7.16 9.48 8.20
N GLY A 14 -6.31 8.64 8.81
CA GLY A 14 -5.26 9.06 9.76
C GLY A 14 -3.94 9.44 9.07
N PHE A 15 -3.80 9.19 7.77
CA PHE A 15 -2.54 9.37 7.07
C PHE A 15 -2.20 10.85 6.92
N LYS A 16 -0.94 11.19 7.24
CA LYS A 16 -0.34 12.46 6.85
C LYS A 16 0.39 12.25 5.54
N THR A 17 -0.28 12.50 4.41
CA THR A 17 0.22 12.22 3.05
C THR A 17 1.62 12.80 2.76
N TYR A 18 2.00 13.90 3.44
CA TYR A 18 3.31 14.55 3.31
C TYR A 18 4.47 13.89 4.08
N LYS A 19 4.18 12.97 5.00
CA LYS A 19 5.17 12.27 5.85
C LYS A 19 5.09 10.75 5.77
N ASP A 20 3.98 10.24 5.25
CA ASP A 20 3.69 8.82 5.27
C ASP A 20 4.36 8.09 4.10
N THR A 21 5.25 7.15 4.44
CA THR A 21 5.97 6.36 3.44
C THR A 21 5.06 5.36 2.73
N THR A 22 4.03 4.85 3.41
CA THR A 22 3.01 3.97 2.83
C THR A 22 2.22 4.70 1.76
N PHE A 23 1.80 5.94 2.01
CA PHE A 23 1.16 6.79 1.00
C PHE A 23 2.06 7.01 -0.22
N ALA A 24 3.33 7.32 -0.01
CA ALA A 24 4.28 7.53 -1.10
C ALA A 24 4.49 6.27 -1.95
N MET A 25 4.52 5.08 -1.33
CA MET A 25 4.55 3.79 -2.02
C MET A 25 3.27 3.54 -2.81
N MET A 26 2.10 3.76 -2.22
CA MET A 26 0.80 3.65 -2.90
C MET A 26 0.75 4.54 -4.13
N ARG A 27 1.14 5.81 -4.01
CA ARG A 27 1.19 6.76 -5.15
C ARG A 27 2.05 6.23 -6.30
N GLU A 28 3.20 5.64 -5.97
CA GLU A 28 4.09 5.05 -6.96
C GLU A 28 3.51 3.78 -7.60
N CYS A 29 2.83 2.92 -6.83
CA CYS A 29 2.08 1.78 -7.36
C CYS A 29 1.05 2.24 -8.40
N GLN A 30 0.19 3.20 -8.06
CA GLN A 30 -0.81 3.72 -8.99
C GLN A 30 -0.16 4.33 -10.24
N ARG A 31 0.94 5.09 -10.08
CA ARG A 31 1.68 5.66 -11.21
C ARG A 31 2.22 4.60 -12.17
N ARG A 32 2.54 3.40 -11.66
CA ARG A 32 2.98 2.24 -12.45
C ARG A 32 1.82 1.40 -13.02
N GLY A 33 0.57 1.80 -12.79
CA GLY A 33 -0.61 1.03 -13.19
C GLY A 33 -0.82 -0.24 -12.38
N ILE A 34 -0.28 -0.28 -11.15
CA ILE A 34 -0.49 -1.36 -10.19
C ILE A 34 -1.73 -1.00 -9.37
N GLU A 35 -2.68 -1.91 -9.28
CA GLU A 35 -3.88 -1.77 -8.46
C GLU A 35 -3.52 -1.79 -6.97
N ILE A 36 -4.13 -0.90 -6.20
CA ILE A 36 -3.89 -0.76 -4.77
C ILE A 36 -5.07 -1.33 -4.02
N HIS A 37 -4.78 -2.27 -3.14
CA HIS A 37 -5.69 -2.74 -2.12
C HIS A 37 -5.17 -2.34 -0.74
N THR A 38 -6.07 -2.00 0.16
CA THR A 38 -5.76 -1.70 1.57
C THR A 38 -6.62 -2.55 2.48
N ALA A 39 -6.13 -2.82 3.68
CA ALA A 39 -6.88 -3.47 4.74
C ALA A 39 -6.27 -3.12 6.09
N GLU A 40 -7.07 -3.14 7.15
CA GLU A 40 -6.61 -3.02 8.53
C GLU A 40 -6.36 -4.40 9.15
N LEU A 41 -5.60 -4.46 10.23
CA LEU A 41 -5.26 -5.74 10.88
C LEU A 41 -6.51 -6.51 11.37
N HIS A 42 -7.55 -5.79 11.80
CA HIS A 42 -8.79 -6.38 12.28
C HIS A 42 -9.66 -6.96 11.15
N GLU A 43 -9.29 -6.72 9.90
CA GLU A 43 -9.96 -7.20 8.71
C GLU A 43 -9.37 -8.51 8.18
N LEU A 44 -8.44 -9.11 8.92
CA LEU A 44 -7.94 -10.46 8.67
C LEU A 44 -8.79 -11.48 9.43
N ARG A 45 -9.09 -12.60 8.78
CA ARG A 45 -9.72 -13.74 9.45
C ARG A 45 -9.20 -15.07 8.95
N SER A 46 -9.19 -16.05 9.84
CA SER A 46 -9.06 -17.45 9.43
C SER A 46 -10.43 -17.99 9.04
N ARG A 47 -10.53 -18.59 7.86
CA ARG A 47 -11.67 -19.37 7.43
C ARG A 47 -11.28 -20.84 7.42
N ALA A 48 -11.89 -21.62 8.31
CA ALA A 48 -11.77 -23.07 8.29
C ALA A 48 -12.79 -23.67 7.31
N ASP A 49 -12.32 -24.58 6.48
CA ASP A 49 -13.13 -25.46 5.64
C ASP A 49 -12.69 -26.93 5.81
N HIS A 50 -13.29 -27.83 5.04
CA HIS A 50 -12.98 -29.26 5.10
C HIS A 50 -11.58 -29.61 4.54
N HIS A 51 -10.91 -28.67 3.88
CA HIS A 51 -9.56 -28.79 3.33
C HIS A 51 -8.49 -28.11 4.20
N GLY A 52 -8.87 -27.38 5.25
CA GLY A 52 -7.96 -26.75 6.20
C GLY A 52 -8.37 -25.34 6.58
N SER A 53 -7.43 -24.57 7.11
CA SER A 53 -7.64 -23.15 7.44
C SER A 53 -6.98 -22.27 6.39
N ARG A 54 -7.73 -21.31 5.84
CA ARG A 54 -7.22 -20.30 4.90
C ARG A 54 -7.37 -18.91 5.47
N LEU A 55 -6.34 -18.07 5.29
CA LEU A 55 -6.40 -16.66 5.62
C LEU A 55 -7.21 -15.89 4.56
N GLU A 56 -8.22 -15.16 5.01
CA GLU A 56 -8.98 -14.21 4.21
C GLU A 56 -8.77 -12.80 4.76
N ILE A 57 -8.87 -11.82 3.87
CA ILE A 57 -8.78 -10.40 4.19
C ILE A 57 -9.91 -9.62 3.53
N PHE A 58 -10.48 -8.65 4.23
CA PHE A 58 -11.41 -7.69 3.64
C PHE A 58 -10.57 -6.60 2.96
N ALA A 59 -10.49 -6.65 1.64
CA ALA A 59 -9.63 -5.78 0.87
C ALA A 59 -10.44 -4.65 0.24
N HIS A 60 -10.03 -3.41 0.52
CA HIS A 60 -10.52 -2.18 -0.07
C HIS A 60 -9.67 -1.84 -1.29
N GLN A 61 -10.23 -1.96 -2.49
CA GLN A 61 -9.59 -1.45 -3.70
C GLN A 61 -9.75 0.07 -3.75
N ILE A 62 -8.64 0.79 -3.78
CA ILE A 62 -8.64 2.25 -3.78
C ILE A 62 -7.91 2.82 -5.00
N ARG A 63 -8.24 4.07 -5.32
CA ARG A 63 -7.43 4.95 -6.16
C ARG A 63 -7.14 6.25 -5.43
N ILE A 64 -5.92 6.75 -5.60
CA ILE A 64 -5.53 8.09 -5.19
C ILE A 64 -6.10 9.07 -6.23
N ASP A 65 -6.93 10.01 -5.77
CA ASP A 65 -7.60 10.99 -6.64
C ASP A 65 -7.01 12.39 -6.41
N GLN A 66 -7.10 12.88 -5.17
CA GLN A 66 -6.65 14.23 -4.77
C GLN A 66 -5.62 14.14 -3.63
N PRO A 67 -4.32 13.95 -3.95
CA PRO A 67 -3.24 13.72 -2.97
C PRO A 67 -3.12 14.75 -1.84
N GLU A 68 -3.56 15.98 -2.08
CA GLU A 68 -3.47 17.10 -1.14
C GLU A 68 -4.77 17.34 -0.35
N ALA A 69 -5.86 16.66 -0.71
CA ALA A 69 -7.14 16.78 -0.02
C ALA A 69 -7.17 15.94 1.27
N PRO A 70 -7.98 16.32 2.28
CA PRO A 70 -8.20 15.47 3.46
C PRO A 70 -8.72 14.07 3.11
N MET A 71 -9.58 13.98 2.10
CA MET A 71 -10.04 12.72 1.51
C MET A 71 -9.32 12.50 0.19
N TRP A 72 -8.13 11.91 0.27
CA TRP A 72 -7.21 11.79 -0.85
C TRP A 72 -7.42 10.52 -1.70
N TRP A 73 -8.32 9.63 -1.28
CA TRP A 73 -8.63 8.37 -1.96
C TRP A 73 -10.12 8.25 -2.29
N VAL A 74 -10.40 7.42 -3.29
CA VAL A 74 -11.73 6.91 -3.64
C VAL A 74 -11.68 5.40 -3.53
N GLU A 75 -12.70 4.80 -2.90
CA GLU A 75 -12.89 3.35 -2.87
C GLU A 75 -13.68 2.91 -4.09
N ASP A 76 -13.10 2.03 -4.89
CA ASP A 76 -13.77 1.45 -6.06
C ASP A 76 -14.54 0.17 -5.69
N SER A 77 -14.03 -0.63 -4.75
CA SER A 77 -14.70 -1.83 -4.24
C SER A 77 -14.15 -2.29 -2.89
N ALA A 78 -14.94 -3.05 -2.13
CA ALA A 78 -14.49 -3.72 -0.90
C ALA A 78 -15.08 -5.12 -0.80
N ARG A 79 -14.24 -6.14 -0.53
CA ARG A 79 -14.70 -7.54 -0.45
C ARG A 79 -13.75 -8.43 0.35
N TRP A 80 -14.30 -9.50 0.90
CA TRP A 80 -13.49 -10.63 1.41
C TRP A 80 -12.84 -11.37 0.24
N GLN A 81 -11.52 -11.56 0.32
CA GLN A 81 -10.75 -12.37 -0.63
C GLN A 81 -9.66 -13.18 0.08
N PRO A 82 -9.13 -14.26 -0.53
CA PRO A 82 -7.97 -14.96 0.01
C PRO A 82 -6.78 -14.01 0.15
N ALA A 83 -6.08 -14.03 1.29
CA ALA A 83 -4.94 -13.16 1.55
C ALA A 83 -3.69 -13.55 0.73
N ILE A 84 -3.61 -14.81 0.28
CA ILE A 84 -2.54 -15.30 -0.58
C ILE A 84 -3.06 -15.27 -2.02
N PRO A 85 -2.46 -14.49 -2.93
CA PRO A 85 -2.88 -14.49 -4.32
C PRO A 85 -2.64 -15.86 -4.93
N SER A 86 -3.64 -16.38 -5.64
CA SER A 86 -3.43 -17.50 -6.56
C SER A 86 -2.56 -17.01 -7.73
N SER A 87 -1.25 -17.07 -7.60
CA SER A 87 -0.24 -16.91 -8.68
C SER A 87 0.02 -15.52 -9.33
N ALA A 88 -0.57 -14.41 -8.87
CA ALA A 88 -0.45 -13.11 -9.55
C ALA A 88 0.07 -11.92 -8.70
N GLY A 89 0.56 -12.16 -7.49
CA GLY A 89 1.16 -11.10 -6.65
C GLY A 89 2.55 -10.67 -7.12
N LEU A 90 2.97 -9.46 -6.77
CA LEU A 90 4.37 -9.06 -6.95
C LEU A 90 5.27 -10.01 -6.16
N THR A 91 6.33 -10.53 -6.79
CA THR A 91 7.29 -11.35 -6.05
C THR A 91 8.13 -10.49 -5.11
N VAL A 92 8.73 -11.10 -4.08
CA VAL A 92 9.65 -10.42 -3.16
C VAL A 92 10.79 -9.70 -3.92
N ASP A 93 11.20 -10.24 -5.06
CA ASP A 93 12.23 -9.63 -5.93
C ASP A 93 11.73 -8.37 -6.65
N GLU A 94 10.50 -8.38 -7.17
CA GLU A 94 9.85 -7.18 -7.75
C GLU A 94 9.66 -6.10 -6.68
N PHE A 95 9.30 -6.50 -5.46
CA PHE A 95 9.15 -5.61 -4.32
C PHE A 95 10.50 -5.00 -3.85
N SER A 96 11.57 -5.79 -3.79
CA SER A 96 12.93 -5.31 -3.48
C SER A 96 13.43 -4.29 -4.52
N GLY A 97 13.17 -4.54 -5.80
CA GLY A 97 13.44 -3.56 -6.87
C GLY A 97 12.64 -2.27 -6.73
N PHE A 98 11.39 -2.37 -6.27
CA PHE A 98 10.51 -1.23 -5.99
C PHE A 98 11.05 -0.35 -4.84
N ILE A 99 11.42 -0.94 -3.71
CA ILE A 99 12.00 -0.20 -2.56
C ILE A 99 13.34 0.45 -2.93
N ARG A 100 14.19 -0.23 -3.72
CA ARG A 100 15.46 0.36 -4.21
C ARG A 100 15.25 1.54 -5.15
N SER A 101 14.20 1.51 -5.97
CA SER A 101 13.80 2.64 -6.82
C SER A 101 13.32 3.84 -6.00
N PHE A 102 12.71 3.60 -4.84
CA PHE A 102 12.17 4.64 -3.96
C PHE A 102 13.27 5.51 -3.33
N GLY A 103 14.37 4.89 -2.87
CA GLY A 103 15.52 5.61 -2.31
C GLY A 103 16.20 6.61 -3.26
N ARG A 104 15.92 6.51 -4.58
CA ARG A 104 16.43 7.44 -5.61
C ARG A 104 15.46 8.59 -5.93
N MET A 105 14.19 8.49 -5.56
CA MET A 105 13.13 9.45 -5.95
C MET A 105 12.79 10.48 -4.87
N GLN A 106 13.15 10.25 -3.60
CA GLN A 106 12.77 11.14 -2.50
C GLN A 106 13.60 12.44 -2.38
N LEU A 107 14.35 12.79 -3.43
CA LEU A 107 15.07 14.07 -3.51
C LEU A 107 14.42 15.07 -4.49
N ASP A 108 13.52 14.62 -5.36
CA ASP A 108 12.95 15.47 -6.39
C ASP A 108 11.46 15.75 -6.12
N HIS A 109 11.22 16.86 -5.42
CA HIS A 109 10.03 17.69 -5.56
C HIS A 109 8.68 17.10 -5.09
N LEU A 110 8.44 17.14 -3.76
CA LEU A 110 7.11 17.47 -3.26
C LEU A 110 6.99 19.00 -3.21
N PRO A 111 6.13 19.65 -4.01
CA PRO A 111 5.99 21.10 -3.97
C PRO A 111 5.54 21.54 -2.58
N GLY A 112 6.27 22.47 -1.96
CA GLY A 112 5.89 23.09 -0.68
C GLY A 112 6.49 22.50 0.60
N ILE A 113 7.41 21.51 0.55
CA ILE A 113 8.00 20.92 1.77
C ILE A 113 9.50 21.25 1.91
N PRO A 114 9.97 21.84 3.03
CA PRO A 114 11.38 22.08 3.27
C PRO A 114 12.18 20.78 3.41
N VAL A 115 13.26 20.67 2.63
CA VAL A 115 14.12 19.49 2.42
C VAL A 115 14.72 18.92 3.71
N HIS A 116 14.87 19.74 4.75
CA HIS A 116 15.60 19.37 5.97
C HIS A 116 14.84 18.41 6.90
N SER A 117 13.53 18.24 6.73
CA SER A 117 12.68 17.40 7.60
C SER A 117 12.46 15.97 7.07
N GLN A 118 12.90 15.65 5.84
CA GLN A 118 12.55 14.38 5.18
C GLN A 118 13.52 13.21 5.44
N LYS A 119 14.68 13.47 6.05
CA LYS A 119 15.80 12.51 6.06
C LYS A 119 15.76 11.43 7.15
N THR A 120 14.96 11.58 8.21
CA THR A 120 15.15 10.77 9.43
C THR A 120 14.06 9.71 9.70
N GLU A 121 12.84 9.85 9.16
CA GLU A 121 11.73 8.94 9.48
C GLU A 121 11.54 7.82 8.43
N CYS A 122 12.17 7.93 7.26
CA CYS A 122 11.82 7.12 6.08
C CYS A 122 12.32 5.65 6.10
N ILE A 123 13.27 5.31 6.98
CA ILE A 123 13.98 4.02 6.93
C ILE A 123 13.39 2.98 7.92
N SER A 124 12.50 3.37 8.84
CA SER A 124 12.01 2.46 9.90
C SER A 124 10.70 1.72 9.61
N SER A 125 9.92 2.11 8.59
CA SER A 125 8.55 1.58 8.37
C SER A 125 8.42 0.43 7.36
N LEU A 126 9.51 -0.25 6.99
CA LEU A 126 9.47 -1.40 6.06
C LEU A 126 8.88 -2.69 6.66
N THR A 127 8.13 -2.62 7.77
CA THR A 127 7.63 -3.81 8.44
C THR A 127 6.24 -4.18 7.91
N THR A 128 6.25 -5.17 7.00
CA THR A 128 5.14 -6.02 6.54
C THR A 128 4.29 -5.47 5.39
N ILE A 129 4.74 -5.78 4.16
CA ILE A 129 3.90 -5.86 2.95
C ILE A 129 3.81 -7.35 2.60
N LEU A 130 2.60 -7.89 2.51
CA LEU A 130 2.29 -9.30 2.22
C LEU A 130 1.62 -9.43 0.85
#